data_AF-A0A292SNC3-F1
#
_entry.id   AF-A0A292SNC3-F1
#
_cell.length_a   1.000
_cell.length_b   1.000
_cell.length_c   1.000
_cell.angle_alpha   90.00
_cell.angle_beta   90.00
_cell.angle_gamma   90.00
#
_symmetry.space_group_name_H-M   'P 1'
#
loop_
_entity.id
_entity.type
_entity.pdbx_description
1 polymer ?
#
loop_
_entity_poly.entity_id
_entity_poly.type
_entity_poly.pdbx_seq_one_letter_code
_entity_poly.pdbx_strand_id
1 'polypeptide(L)'
;MLIIMNPSATDEQIQDVVSFIKRKNFDAHVSKGEVQTVIGAVGGKIVDPRDIELFEGVKEVIRISSSYKLAGRMFKPEDTIIEVNGVKFGGDNIGMIAGPCTVESYEQMDQTAKQLSAMGVKILRG
;
A
#
# COMPACT_ATOMS: atom_id res chain seq x y z
N MET A 1 -6.63 -12.86 0.48
CA MET A 1 -6.33 -13.02 -0.96
C MET A 1 -7.41 -13.89 -1.56
N LEU A 2 -7.67 -13.72 -2.84
CA LEU A 2 -8.54 -14.57 -3.65
C LEU A 2 -7.64 -15.24 -4.68
N ILE A 3 -7.50 -16.55 -4.61
CA ILE A 3 -6.69 -17.34 -5.53
C ILE A 3 -7.66 -18.03 -6.47
N ILE A 4 -7.55 -17.73 -7.76
CA ILE A 4 -8.40 -18.30 -8.79
C ILE A 4 -7.63 -19.45 -9.41
N MET A 5 -8.20 -20.66 -9.37
CA MET A 5 -7.62 -21.83 -10.00
C MET A 5 -8.02 -21.90 -11.47
N ASN A 6 -7.19 -22.53 -12.30
CA ASN A 6 -7.56 -22.90 -13.66
C ASN A 6 -8.78 -23.85 -13.64
N PRO A 7 -9.68 -23.80 -14.64
CA PRO A 7 -10.84 -24.70 -14.71
C PRO A 7 -10.46 -26.19 -14.71
N SER A 8 -9.28 -26.52 -15.23
CA SER A 8 -8.72 -27.88 -15.31
C SER A 8 -7.85 -28.25 -14.11
N ALA A 9 -7.78 -27.43 -13.06
CA ALA A 9 -6.93 -27.70 -11.91
C ALA A 9 -7.38 -28.96 -11.18
N THR A 10 -6.44 -29.86 -10.88
CA THR A 10 -6.73 -31.11 -10.19
C THR A 10 -6.95 -30.89 -8.69
N ASP A 11 -7.61 -31.83 -8.02
CA ASP A 11 -7.77 -31.78 -6.58
C ASP A 11 -6.42 -31.78 -5.83
N GLU A 12 -5.38 -32.42 -6.41
CA GLU A 12 -4.02 -32.40 -5.88
C GLU A 12 -3.40 -31.00 -5.95
N GLN A 13 -3.50 -30.33 -7.10
CA GLN A 13 -3.04 -28.94 -7.28
C GLN A 13 -3.76 -27.98 -6.32
N ILE A 14 -5.06 -28.17 -6.11
CA ILE A 14 -5.83 -27.39 -5.12
C ILE A 14 -5.29 -27.63 -3.71
N GLN A 15 -5.01 -28.88 -3.33
CA GLN A 15 -4.47 -29.22 -2.01
C GLN A 15 -3.06 -28.68 -1.79
N ASP A 16 -2.22 -28.64 -2.82
CA ASP A 16 -0.88 -28.06 -2.75
C ASP A 16 -0.93 -26.58 -2.41
N VAL A 17 -1.80 -25.83 -3.11
CA VAL A 17 -2.04 -24.40 -2.84
C VAL A 17 -2.60 -24.19 -1.43
N VAL A 18 -3.61 -24.97 -1.02
CA VAL A 18 -4.19 -24.91 0.34
C VAL A 18 -3.14 -25.19 1.41
N SER A 19 -2.31 -26.19 1.21
CA SER A 19 -1.24 -26.57 2.13
C SER A 19 -0.18 -25.46 2.22
N PHE A 20 0.18 -24.85 1.10
CA PHE A 20 1.11 -23.73 1.06
C PHE A 20 0.60 -22.52 1.86
N ILE A 21 -0.64 -22.10 1.63
CA ILE A 21 -1.19 -20.93 2.33
C ILE A 21 -1.38 -21.19 3.83
N LYS A 22 -1.76 -22.42 4.22
CA LYS A 22 -1.81 -22.82 5.65
C LYS A 22 -0.44 -22.76 6.32
N ARG A 23 0.63 -23.20 5.65
CA ARG A 23 2.02 -23.05 6.15
C ARG A 23 2.45 -21.60 6.32
N LYS A 24 1.82 -20.67 5.60
CA LYS A 24 2.03 -19.22 5.73
C LYS A 24 1.08 -18.56 6.75
N ASN A 25 0.39 -19.37 7.57
CA ASN A 25 -0.58 -18.97 8.60
C ASN A 25 -1.84 -18.28 8.04
N PHE A 26 -2.25 -18.59 6.81
CA PHE A 26 -3.56 -18.20 6.31
C PHE A 26 -4.59 -19.31 6.59
N ASP A 27 -5.81 -18.89 6.91
CA ASP A 27 -6.98 -19.75 6.81
C ASP A 27 -7.41 -19.85 5.34
N ALA A 28 -7.80 -21.06 4.93
CA ALA A 28 -8.15 -21.37 3.55
C ALA A 28 -9.63 -21.77 3.45
N HIS A 29 -10.38 -21.06 2.60
CA HIS A 29 -11.76 -21.39 2.25
C HIS A 29 -11.83 -21.73 0.76
N VAL A 30 -12.10 -22.99 0.45
CA VAL A 30 -12.22 -23.47 -0.93
C VAL A 30 -13.68 -23.42 -1.35
N SER A 31 -13.94 -22.74 -2.46
CA SER A 31 -15.24 -22.69 -3.12
C SER A 31 -15.12 -23.33 -4.50
N LYS A 32 -15.59 -24.58 -4.63
CA LYS A 32 -15.67 -25.28 -5.91
C LYS A 32 -16.93 -24.83 -6.64
N GLY A 33 -16.78 -23.97 -7.65
CA GLY A 33 -17.87 -23.60 -8.54
C GLY A 33 -18.00 -24.56 -9.72
N GLU A 34 -19.09 -24.45 -10.47
CA GLU A 34 -19.32 -25.28 -11.67
C GLU A 34 -18.27 -25.05 -12.77
N VAL A 35 -17.76 -23.81 -12.88
CA VAL A 35 -16.82 -23.39 -13.94
C VAL A 35 -15.38 -23.28 -13.43
N GLN A 36 -15.19 -22.84 -12.18
CA GLN A 36 -13.87 -22.59 -11.62
C GLN A 36 -13.87 -22.77 -10.11
N THR A 37 -12.72 -23.21 -9.58
CA THR A 37 -12.47 -23.27 -8.14
C THR A 37 -11.78 -21.99 -7.69
N VAL A 38 -12.25 -21.45 -6.57
CA VAL A 38 -11.71 -20.23 -5.96
C VAL A 38 -11.30 -20.53 -4.52
N ILE A 39 -10.11 -20.10 -4.13
CA ILE A 39 -9.59 -20.27 -2.77
C ILE A 39 -9.47 -18.89 -2.12
N GLY A 40 -10.29 -18.65 -1.11
CA GLY A 40 -10.16 -17.49 -0.23
C GLY A 40 -9.10 -17.75 0.83
N ALA A 41 -8.06 -16.92 0.89
CA ALA A 41 -7.04 -16.94 1.94
C ALA A 41 -7.22 -15.75 2.90
N VAL A 42 -7.50 -15.99 4.18
CA VAL A 42 -7.78 -14.95 5.18
C VAL A 42 -6.74 -15.00 6.29
N GLY A 43 -6.37 -13.83 6.84
CA GLY A 43 -5.36 -13.75 7.91
C GLY A 43 -3.92 -13.77 7.39
N GLY A 44 -3.01 -14.40 8.12
CA GLY A 44 -1.63 -14.64 7.70
C GLY A 44 -0.64 -13.46 7.77
N LYS A 45 0.63 -13.78 7.53
CA LYS A 45 1.71 -12.79 7.32
C LYS A 45 1.67 -12.26 5.89
N ILE A 46 2.42 -11.19 5.62
CA ILE A 46 2.59 -10.67 4.26
C ILE A 46 3.21 -11.76 3.38
N VAL A 47 2.47 -12.19 2.36
CA VAL A 47 2.92 -13.09 1.29
C VAL A 47 2.82 -12.34 -0.03
N ASP A 48 3.80 -12.55 -0.89
CA ASP A 48 3.78 -12.03 -2.24
C ASP A 48 2.84 -12.90 -3.10
N PRO A 49 1.81 -12.32 -3.74
CA PRO A 49 0.94 -13.07 -4.66
C PRO A 49 1.71 -13.89 -5.70
N ARG A 50 2.86 -13.37 -6.15
CA ARG A 50 3.72 -14.02 -7.14
C ARG A 50 4.24 -15.38 -6.70
N ASP A 51 4.43 -15.60 -5.40
CA ASP A 51 4.85 -16.91 -4.87
C ASP A 51 3.76 -17.97 -5.08
N ILE A 52 2.49 -17.56 -5.09
CA ILE A 52 1.33 -18.44 -5.25
C ILE A 52 1.00 -18.62 -6.73
N GLU A 53 1.18 -17.59 -7.55
CA GLU A 53 0.99 -17.64 -9.01
C GLU A 53 1.92 -18.63 -9.72
N LEU A 54 3.03 -19.02 -9.08
CA LEU A 54 3.96 -20.04 -9.58
C LEU A 54 3.45 -21.48 -9.42
N PHE A 55 2.38 -21.71 -8.64
CA PHE A 55 1.83 -23.05 -8.46
C PHE A 55 1.09 -23.51 -9.72
N GLU A 56 1.30 -24.76 -10.10
CA GLU A 56 0.57 -25.37 -11.20
C GLU A 56 -0.93 -25.39 -10.87
N GLY A 57 -1.77 -25.09 -11.86
CA GLY A 57 -3.22 -24.99 -11.66
C GLY A 57 -3.69 -23.66 -11.09
N VAL A 58 -2.82 -22.72 -10.72
CA VAL A 58 -3.22 -21.33 -10.39
C VAL A 58 -3.37 -20.51 -11.67
N LYS A 59 -4.45 -19.74 -11.75
CA LYS A 59 -4.72 -18.80 -12.86
C LYS A 59 -4.25 -17.39 -12.53
N GLU A 60 -4.64 -16.89 -11.37
CA GLU A 60 -4.30 -15.54 -10.89
C GLU A 60 -4.53 -15.41 -9.38
N VAL A 61 -3.84 -14.45 -8.74
CA VAL A 61 -3.99 -14.19 -7.31
C VAL A 61 -4.33 -12.73 -7.05
N ILE A 62 -5.55 -12.50 -6.59
CA ILE A 62 -6.08 -11.18 -6.28
C ILE A 62 -5.85 -10.86 -4.80
N ARG A 63 -5.06 -9.84 -4.51
CA ARG A 63 -4.85 -9.37 -3.14
C ARG A 63 -6.03 -8.49 -2.69
N ILE A 64 -6.85 -9.00 -1.78
CA ILE A 64 -8.00 -8.27 -1.21
C ILE A 64 -7.54 -7.14 -0.27
N SER A 65 -6.47 -7.37 0.49
CA SER A 65 -5.94 -6.37 1.43
C SER A 65 -5.02 -5.36 0.73
N SER A 66 -5.20 -4.07 1.00
CA SER A 66 -4.25 -3.04 0.57
C SER A 66 -2.84 -3.27 1.14
N SER A 67 -1.81 -3.13 0.31
CA SER A 67 -0.40 -3.20 0.73
C SER A 67 0.01 -2.07 1.68
N TYR A 68 -0.76 -1.00 1.73
CA TYR A 68 -0.53 0.22 2.51
C TYR A 68 -1.44 0.32 3.75
N LYS A 69 -1.72 -0.81 4.43
CA LYS A 69 -2.67 -0.89 5.56
C LYS A 69 -2.56 0.28 6.55
N LEU A 70 -1.35 0.62 7.00
CA LEU A 70 -1.14 1.70 7.98
C LEU A 70 -1.46 3.11 7.47
N ALA A 71 -1.38 3.34 6.16
CA ALA A 71 -1.68 4.61 5.52
C ALA A 71 -3.11 4.67 4.94
N GLY A 72 -3.83 3.55 4.91
CA GLY A 72 -5.18 3.47 4.33
C GLY A 72 -6.28 3.95 5.29
N ARG A 73 -7.26 4.69 4.78
CA ARG A 73 -8.40 5.17 5.58
C ARG A 73 -9.26 4.07 6.21
N MET A 74 -9.25 2.87 5.63
CA MET A 74 -9.92 1.71 6.23
C MET A 74 -9.33 1.35 7.62
N PHE A 75 -8.01 1.54 7.81
CA PHE A 75 -7.34 1.26 9.07
C PHE A 75 -7.21 2.50 9.96
N LYS A 76 -7.04 3.68 9.35
CA LYS A 76 -7.03 4.97 10.05
C LYS A 76 -8.04 5.92 9.41
N PRO A 77 -9.30 5.91 9.88
CA PRO A 77 -10.36 6.76 9.31
C PRO A 77 -10.07 8.25 9.45
N GLU A 78 -9.47 8.62 10.58
CA GLU A 78 -9.16 9.98 10.98
C GLU A 78 -8.02 10.60 10.16
N ASP A 79 -8.10 11.91 9.93
CA ASP A 79 -7.03 12.65 9.27
C ASP A 79 -5.74 12.64 10.11
N THR A 80 -4.61 12.51 9.43
CA THR A 80 -3.30 12.70 10.05
C THR A 80 -2.90 14.16 9.85
N ILE A 81 -2.78 14.91 10.96
CA ILE A 81 -2.31 16.29 10.94
C ILE A 81 -0.88 16.32 11.47
N ILE A 82 0.05 16.77 10.65
CA ILE A 82 1.45 16.97 11.02
C ILE A 82 1.70 18.47 11.21
N GLU A 83 2.25 18.85 12.35
CA GLU A 83 2.58 20.25 12.66
C GLU A 83 4.09 20.46 12.69
N VAL A 84 4.56 21.43 11.91
CA VAL A 84 5.97 21.81 11.81
C VAL A 84 6.07 23.32 11.87
N ASN A 85 6.85 23.86 12.82
CA ASN A 85 7.04 25.32 12.99
C ASN A 85 5.71 26.12 13.04
N GLY A 86 4.68 25.54 13.69
CA GLY A 86 3.34 26.12 13.78
C GLY A 86 2.52 26.08 12.48
N VAL A 87 2.98 25.40 11.43
CA VAL A 87 2.23 25.13 10.20
C VAL A 87 1.68 23.71 10.25
N LYS A 88 0.38 23.55 9.99
CA LYS A 88 -0.30 22.25 9.96
C LYS A 88 -0.47 21.75 8.54
N PHE A 89 -0.21 20.46 8.34
CA PHE A 89 -0.37 19.73 7.08
C PHE A 89 -1.36 18.57 7.27
N GLY A 90 -2.43 18.55 6.48
CA GLY A 90 -3.46 17.50 6.53
C GLY A 90 -4.82 17.99 7.05
N GLY A 91 -5.87 17.18 6.78
CA GLY A 91 -7.26 17.58 6.98
C GLY A 91 -7.62 18.81 6.16
N ASP A 92 -8.32 19.76 6.77
CA ASP A 92 -8.71 21.03 6.14
C ASP A 92 -7.60 22.11 6.18
N ASN A 93 -6.40 21.79 6.67
CA ASN A 93 -5.30 22.74 6.78
C ASN A 93 -4.50 22.82 5.47
N ILE A 94 -4.23 24.04 5.01
CA ILE A 94 -3.36 24.31 3.86
C ILE A 94 -2.00 24.78 4.36
N GLY A 95 -1.00 23.89 4.31
CA GLY A 95 0.40 24.22 4.60
C GLY A 95 1.19 24.54 3.33
N MET A 96 1.99 25.61 3.35
CA MET A 96 2.82 26.04 2.21
C MET A 96 4.29 25.73 2.44
N ILE A 97 4.92 25.09 1.45
CA ILE A 97 6.37 24.86 1.37
C ILE A 97 6.85 25.45 0.05
N ALA A 98 7.80 26.37 0.10
CA ALA A 98 8.31 27.06 -1.09
C ALA A 98 9.83 27.23 -1.04
N GLY A 99 10.44 27.46 -2.20
CA GLY A 99 11.89 27.63 -2.35
C GLY A 99 12.36 27.16 -3.73
N PRO A 100 13.66 27.31 -4.06
CA PRO A 100 14.17 26.92 -5.36
C PRO A 100 14.15 25.39 -5.55
N CYS A 101 14.29 24.94 -6.79
CA CYS A 101 14.41 23.50 -7.07
C CYS A 101 15.79 22.94 -6.67
N THR A 102 16.82 23.78 -6.75
CA THR A 102 18.22 23.45 -6.45
C THR A 102 18.81 24.63 -5.69
N VAL A 103 19.60 24.36 -4.63
CA VAL A 103 20.44 25.39 -4.00
C VAL A 103 21.67 25.64 -4.87
N GLU A 104 21.68 26.75 -5.61
CA GLU A 104 22.78 27.09 -6.52
C GLU A 104 23.84 27.97 -5.84
N SER A 105 23.44 28.79 -4.85
CA SER A 105 24.36 29.57 -4.04
C SER A 105 23.74 29.95 -2.69
N TYR A 106 24.60 30.40 -1.76
CA TYR A 106 24.15 30.95 -0.48
C TYR A 106 23.28 32.19 -0.69
N GLU A 107 23.69 33.09 -1.58
CA GLU A 107 23.01 34.35 -1.84
C GLU A 107 21.60 34.14 -2.41
N GLN A 108 21.43 33.18 -3.33
CA GLN A 108 20.12 32.81 -3.86
C GLN A 108 19.20 32.31 -2.74
N MET A 109 19.72 31.44 -1.88
CA MET A 109 18.93 30.82 -0.82
C MET A 109 18.55 31.83 0.26
N ASP A 110 19.48 32.69 0.69
CA ASP A 110 19.23 33.74 1.67
C ASP A 110 18.20 34.77 1.16
N GLN A 111 18.30 35.17 -0.11
CA GLN A 111 17.31 36.07 -0.73
C GLN A 111 15.93 35.41 -0.82
N THR A 112 15.87 34.15 -1.23
CA THR A 112 14.61 33.41 -1.34
C THR A 112 13.96 33.24 0.04
N ALA A 113 14.74 32.84 1.05
CA ALA A 113 14.26 32.69 2.42
C ALA A 113 13.70 34.01 2.98
N LYS A 114 14.38 35.13 2.75
CA LYS A 114 13.91 36.46 3.17
C LYS A 114 12.58 36.83 2.54
N GLN A 115 12.42 36.64 1.23
CA GLN A 115 11.17 36.96 0.53
C GLN A 115 10.01 36.07 0.99
N LEU A 116 10.25 34.76 1.13
CA LEU A 116 9.25 33.80 1.58
C LEU A 116 8.81 34.06 3.03
N SER A 117 9.77 34.35 3.92
CA SER A 117 9.48 34.71 5.32
C SER A 117 8.62 35.98 5.41
N ALA A 118 8.92 37.00 4.59
CA ALA A 118 8.12 38.23 4.53
C ALA A 118 6.67 37.99 4.03
N MET A 119 6.44 36.93 3.26
CA MET A 119 5.11 36.50 2.80
C MET A 119 4.41 35.57 3.81
N GLY A 120 5.03 35.28 4.96
CA GLY A 120 4.47 34.40 5.98
C GLY A 120 4.69 32.91 5.71
N VAL A 121 5.49 32.55 4.70
CA VAL A 121 5.89 31.16 4.47
C VAL A 121 6.92 30.75 5.50
N LYS A 122 6.61 29.71 6.29
CA LYS A 122 7.45 29.27 7.41
C LYS A 122 8.27 28.02 7.15
N ILE A 123 8.07 27.37 6.00
CA ILE A 123 8.74 26.12 5.62
C ILE A 123 9.43 26.33 4.26
N LEU A 124 10.75 26.28 4.27
CA LEU A 124 11.62 26.47 3.11
C LEU A 124 12.07 25.12 2.57
N ARG A 125 11.97 24.92 1.25
CA ARG A 125 12.64 23.82 0.52
C ARG A 125 13.80 24.39 -0.30
N GLY A 126 14.70 23.53 -0.76
CA GLY A 126 15.83 23.91 -1.61
C GLY A 126 16.83 22.79 -1.67
#